data_AF-A0A8S9BGN2-F1
#
_entry.id   AF-A0A8S9BGN2-F1
#
_cell.length_a   1.000
_cell.length_b   1.000
_cell.length_c   1.000
_cell.angle_alpha   90.00
_cell.angle_beta   90.00
_cell.angle_gamma   90.00
#
_symmetry.space_group_name_H-M   'P 1'
#
loop_
_entity.id
_entity.type
_entity.pdbx_description
1 polymer ?
#
loop_
_entity_poly.entity_id
_entity_poly.type
_entity_poly.pdbx_seq_one_letter_code
_entity_poly.pdbx_strand_id
1 'polypeptide(L)'
;MNFTVTVPPNAQNHGDPGLLCLPPIWTDYFIFFATNYFAHAATLISQPGESLMETLISTANALFIPGSGALRAFRFLVLYISPLISGPRRADRLEQAARADALCMVVKEKDVNTVTKMKGTLELLFGEDIRTVPTTRAIHGVCRLPHPDPDPEFPRFRLIEVPPTMPLRDYDPRAEAHNMDPDIDNQELTPIDMQLAKSYNIPKILISILQIAWGIITLYKARGDQIALYGYGAFSLTVAPYAIMSLINLATNLLRPEYATMYLVHTTDLTLASDQSGEFAGIVASVDITEFDEKHFAGTLSPTIFFAINLVGYFIICILPIALVGGFTGFGTGSNINIAISWVLGWLIVGSVSALWVRVSATFWLHAIWEVLLVFPLWIPAIGGLVVVAQMLKDFGICTESNS
;
A
#
# COMPACT_ATOMS: atom_id res chain seq x y z
N MET A 1 -29.86 49.96 8.41
CA MET A 1 -31.18 49.31 8.41
C MET A 1 -31.00 47.96 9.09
N ASN A 2 -31.74 47.65 10.16
CA ASN A 2 -31.71 46.32 10.78
C ASN A 2 -32.75 45.45 10.07
N PHE A 3 -32.32 44.46 9.30
CA PHE A 3 -33.19 43.43 8.74
C PHE A 3 -33.09 42.16 9.59
N THR A 4 -34.22 41.70 10.11
CA THR A 4 -34.34 40.43 10.84
C THR A 4 -34.57 39.31 9.83
N VAL A 5 -33.63 38.37 9.74
CA VAL A 5 -33.76 37.15 8.93
C VAL A 5 -34.28 36.02 9.81
N THR A 6 -35.32 35.33 9.37
CA THR A 6 -35.83 34.13 10.04
C THR A 6 -34.91 32.95 9.70
N VAL A 7 -34.23 32.41 10.71
CA VAL A 7 -33.36 31.23 10.55
C VAL A 7 -34.14 29.93 10.75
N PRO A 8 -33.73 28.83 10.08
CA PRO A 8 -34.34 27.51 10.29
C PRO A 8 -34.28 27.07 11.77
N PRO A 9 -35.25 26.27 12.23
CA PRO A 9 -35.23 25.73 13.58
C PRO A 9 -33.97 24.88 13.83
N ASN A 10 -33.38 25.03 15.02
CA ASN A 10 -32.12 24.39 15.44
C ASN A 10 -30.86 24.86 14.69
N ALA A 11 -30.91 25.97 13.96
CA ALA A 11 -29.71 26.60 13.45
C ALA A 11 -28.81 27.09 14.60
N GLN A 12 -27.50 26.93 14.45
CA GLN A 12 -26.49 27.36 15.42
C GLN A 12 -25.49 28.31 14.76
N ASN A 13 -24.82 29.14 15.56
CA ASN A 13 -23.79 30.06 15.09
C ASN A 13 -22.45 29.91 15.85
N HIS A 14 -22.37 28.99 16.82
CA HIS A 14 -21.18 28.68 17.62
C HIS A 14 -20.45 29.89 18.23
N GLY A 15 -21.18 30.98 18.47
CA GLY A 15 -20.62 32.23 19.00
C GLY A 15 -20.05 33.19 17.95
N ASP A 16 -20.06 32.83 16.66
CA ASP A 16 -19.72 33.73 15.54
C ASP A 16 -21.00 34.26 14.86
N PRO A 17 -21.29 35.57 14.92
CA PRO A 17 -22.42 36.19 14.23
C PRO A 17 -22.40 36.00 12.70
N GLY A 18 -21.24 35.79 12.09
CA GLY A 18 -21.06 35.56 10.65
C GLY A 18 -21.30 34.12 10.21
N LEU A 19 -21.55 33.20 11.15
CA LEU A 19 -21.67 31.78 10.86
C LEU A 19 -23.12 31.30 11.02
N LEU A 20 -23.64 30.65 9.98
CA LEU A 20 -24.93 29.94 10.06
C LEU A 20 -24.72 28.46 9.81
N CYS A 21 -24.96 27.65 10.84
CA CYS A 21 -24.85 26.19 10.79
C CYS A 21 -26.23 25.54 10.89
N LEU A 22 -26.52 24.67 9.93
CA LEU A 22 -27.75 23.89 9.89
C LEU A 22 -27.51 22.47 10.42
N PRO A 23 -28.50 21.85 11.09
CA PRO A 23 -28.37 20.46 11.51
C PRO A 23 -28.15 19.56 10.29
N PRO A 24 -27.19 18.63 10.35
CA PRO A 24 -26.85 17.79 9.21
C PRO A 24 -27.96 16.77 8.96
N ILE A 25 -28.20 16.46 7.70
CA ILE A 25 -29.08 15.37 7.27
C ILE A 25 -28.24 14.11 6.97
N TRP A 26 -28.90 12.95 6.86
CA TRP A 26 -28.21 11.66 6.64
C TRP A 26 -27.25 11.66 5.44
N THR A 27 -27.57 12.42 4.38
CA THR A 27 -26.68 12.53 3.21
C THR A 27 -25.38 13.25 3.53
N ASP A 28 -25.38 14.20 4.46
CA ASP A 28 -24.16 14.94 4.85
C ASP A 28 -23.17 14.01 5.55
N TYR A 29 -23.67 13.15 6.45
CA TYR A 29 -22.87 12.10 7.08
C TYR A 29 -22.31 11.15 6.03
N PHE A 30 -23.16 10.65 5.14
CA PHE A 30 -22.73 9.71 4.10
C PHE A 30 -21.65 10.33 3.21
N ILE A 31 -21.87 11.54 2.70
CA ILE A 31 -20.90 12.23 1.85
C ILE A 31 -19.59 12.43 2.62
N PHE A 32 -19.66 12.95 3.85
CA PHE A 32 -18.46 13.18 4.65
C PHE A 32 -17.65 11.90 4.86
N PHE A 33 -18.29 10.80 5.27
CA PHE A 33 -17.58 9.55 5.52
C PHE A 33 -17.07 8.90 4.23
N ALA A 34 -17.88 8.93 3.16
CA ALA A 34 -17.53 8.35 1.87
C ALA A 34 -16.32 9.05 1.26
N THR A 35 -16.29 10.38 1.23
CA THR A 35 -15.21 11.12 0.56
C THR A 35 -13.93 11.24 1.40
N ASN A 36 -14.03 11.28 2.73
CA ASN A 36 -12.86 11.44 3.59
C ASN A 36 -12.23 10.12 4.03
N TYR A 37 -13.03 9.06 4.26
CA TYR A 37 -12.53 7.79 4.81
C TYR A 37 -12.72 6.62 3.86
N PHE A 38 -13.84 6.46 3.16
CA PHE A 38 -14.03 5.23 2.36
C PHE A 38 -13.46 5.32 0.94
N ALA A 39 -13.33 6.52 0.37
CA ALA A 39 -12.85 6.69 -1.00
C ALA A 39 -11.44 6.11 -1.23
N HIS A 40 -10.54 6.19 -0.24
CA HIS A 40 -9.18 5.66 -0.42
C HIS A 40 -9.14 4.13 -0.50
N ALA A 41 -10.16 3.43 0.01
CA ALA A 41 -10.24 1.98 -0.10
C ALA A 41 -10.27 1.56 -1.58
N ALA A 42 -10.94 2.35 -2.42
CA ALA A 42 -10.99 2.11 -3.86
C ALA A 42 -9.67 2.44 -4.57
N THR A 43 -8.83 3.31 -3.99
CA THR A 43 -7.57 3.77 -4.60
C THR A 43 -6.34 3.03 -4.09
N LEU A 44 -6.53 2.08 -3.17
CA LEU A 44 -5.45 1.28 -2.61
C LEU A 44 -4.64 0.58 -3.73
N ILE A 45 -3.32 0.66 -3.61
CA ILE A 45 -2.41 0.05 -4.57
C ILE A 45 -2.49 -1.47 -4.47
N SER A 46 -3.01 -2.13 -5.50
CA SER A 46 -3.17 -3.58 -5.55
C SER A 46 -1.83 -4.28 -5.84
N GLN A 47 -1.61 -5.41 -5.19
CA GLN A 47 -0.48 -6.29 -5.49
C GLN A 47 -0.83 -7.21 -6.67
N PRO A 48 0.15 -7.61 -7.50
CA PRO A 48 -0.15 -8.49 -8.62
C PRO A 48 -0.62 -9.86 -8.13
N GLY A 49 -1.73 -10.35 -8.68
CA GLY A 49 -2.33 -11.63 -8.29
C GLY A 49 -2.91 -11.67 -6.87
N GLU A 50 -3.10 -10.53 -6.21
CA GLU A 50 -3.62 -10.46 -4.84
C GLU A 50 -4.99 -11.15 -4.70
N SER A 51 -5.12 -12.02 -3.69
CA SER A 51 -6.37 -12.71 -3.41
C SER A 51 -7.42 -11.79 -2.81
N LEU A 52 -8.69 -12.21 -2.86
CA LEU A 52 -9.79 -11.45 -2.26
C LEU A 52 -9.58 -11.25 -0.75
N MET A 53 -9.07 -12.27 -0.04
CA MET A 53 -8.86 -12.18 1.41
C MET A 53 -7.75 -11.19 1.75
N GLU A 54 -6.61 -11.23 1.04
CA GLU A 54 -5.53 -10.24 1.19
C GLU A 54 -6.02 -8.81 0.90
N THR A 55 -6.84 -8.67 -0.14
CA THR A 55 -7.45 -7.38 -0.52
C THR A 55 -8.35 -6.85 0.61
N LEU A 56 -9.24 -7.68 1.16
CA LEU A 56 -10.14 -7.29 2.23
C LEU A 56 -9.39 -6.89 3.51
N ILE A 57 -8.39 -7.69 3.91
CA ILE A 57 -7.55 -7.40 5.08
C ILE A 57 -6.75 -6.11 4.87
N SER A 58 -6.13 -5.94 3.70
CA SER A 58 -5.33 -4.75 3.38
C SER A 58 -6.19 -3.49 3.32
N THR A 59 -7.40 -3.58 2.76
CA THR A 59 -8.36 -2.47 2.74
C THR A 59 -8.86 -2.12 4.13
N ALA A 60 -9.18 -3.11 4.96
CA ALA A 60 -9.58 -2.87 6.35
C ALA A 60 -8.44 -2.24 7.17
N ASN A 61 -7.22 -2.75 7.02
CA ASN A 61 -6.03 -2.17 7.63
C ASN A 61 -5.79 -0.73 7.16
N ALA A 62 -5.91 -0.44 5.86
CA ALA A 62 -5.76 0.91 5.35
C ALA A 62 -6.87 1.85 5.85
N LEU A 63 -8.09 1.36 6.07
CA LEU A 63 -9.21 2.16 6.57
C LEU A 63 -9.01 2.56 8.03
N PHE A 64 -8.62 1.62 8.90
CA PHE A 64 -8.48 1.88 10.33
C PHE A 64 -7.08 2.38 10.73
N ILE A 65 -6.07 2.00 9.94
CA ILE A 65 -4.65 2.31 10.11
C ILE A 65 -4.13 2.92 8.78
N PRO A 66 -4.43 4.19 8.48
CA PRO A 66 -4.10 4.81 7.19
C PRO A 66 -2.60 4.75 6.84
N GLY A 67 -1.72 4.76 7.85
CA GLY A 67 -0.28 4.59 7.64
C GLY A 67 0.10 3.26 6.96
N SER A 68 -0.67 2.18 7.17
CA SER A 68 -0.43 0.89 6.51
C SER A 68 -0.62 0.96 4.99
N GLY A 69 -1.70 1.60 4.55
CA GLY A 69 -2.00 1.83 3.13
C GLY A 69 -0.98 2.76 2.48
N ALA A 70 -0.59 3.83 3.19
CA ALA A 70 0.44 4.77 2.74
C ALA A 70 1.81 4.09 2.56
N LEU A 71 2.26 3.28 3.52
CA LEU A 71 3.55 2.57 3.43
C LEU A 71 3.57 1.54 2.29
N ARG A 72 2.44 0.86 2.07
CA ARG A 72 2.28 -0.06 0.94
C ARG A 72 2.46 0.65 -0.39
N ALA A 73 1.80 1.80 -0.59
CA ALA A 73 1.96 2.59 -1.80
C ALA A 73 3.38 3.19 -1.92
N PHE A 74 3.93 3.66 -0.80
CA PHE A 74 5.27 4.26 -0.76
C PHE A 74 6.38 3.31 -1.21
N ARG A 75 6.31 2.01 -0.86
CA ARG A 75 7.27 1.01 -1.37
C ARG A 75 7.31 1.03 -2.90
N PHE A 76 6.16 0.90 -3.54
CA PHE A 76 6.06 0.88 -5.00
C PHE A 76 6.51 2.20 -5.61
N LEU A 77 6.18 3.33 -4.96
CA LEU A 77 6.67 4.63 -5.38
C LEU A 77 8.21 4.69 -5.41
N VAL A 78 8.88 4.18 -4.37
CA VAL A 78 10.34 4.12 -4.30
C VAL A 78 10.90 3.21 -5.39
N LEU A 79 10.32 2.02 -5.59
CA LEU A 79 10.76 1.09 -6.63
C LEU A 79 10.70 1.72 -8.03
N TYR A 80 9.64 2.47 -8.33
CA TYR A 80 9.47 3.11 -9.64
C TYR A 80 10.30 4.39 -9.83
N ILE A 81 10.59 5.12 -8.76
CA ILE A 81 11.44 6.33 -8.83
C ILE A 81 12.93 5.96 -8.82
N SER A 82 13.32 4.82 -8.23
CA SER A 82 14.72 4.37 -8.15
C SER A 82 15.54 4.50 -9.44
N PRO A 83 15.03 4.19 -10.65
CA PRO A 83 15.80 4.27 -11.89
C PRO A 83 16.06 5.72 -12.30
N LEU A 84 15.20 6.66 -11.91
CA LEU A 84 15.42 8.09 -12.13
C LEU A 84 16.61 8.61 -11.31
N ILE A 85 16.90 7.95 -10.19
CA ILE A 85 17.98 8.32 -9.27
C ILE A 85 19.28 7.61 -9.64
N SER A 86 19.23 6.36 -10.10
CA SER A 86 20.41 5.49 -10.15
C SER A 86 20.63 4.69 -11.44
N GLY A 87 19.78 4.78 -12.47
CA GLY A 87 19.87 3.86 -13.61
C GLY A 87 19.45 4.40 -14.99
N PRO A 88 19.57 3.57 -16.05
CA PRO A 88 19.10 3.92 -17.38
C PRO A 88 17.58 4.11 -17.42
N ARG A 89 17.13 5.15 -18.14
CA ARG A 89 15.74 5.64 -18.10
C ARG A 89 14.72 4.75 -18.80
N ARG A 90 15.15 3.80 -19.64
CA ARG A 90 14.24 3.01 -20.49
C ARG A 90 14.17 1.59 -19.94
N ALA A 91 13.02 1.27 -19.36
CA ALA A 91 12.73 -0.08 -18.90
C ALA A 91 12.20 -0.92 -20.06
N ASP A 92 12.74 -2.13 -20.21
CA ASP A 92 12.09 -3.17 -21.00
C ASP A 92 10.78 -3.63 -20.32
N ARG A 93 9.91 -4.35 -21.05
CA ARG A 93 8.65 -4.88 -20.52
C ARG A 93 8.86 -5.78 -19.30
N LEU A 94 9.91 -6.60 -19.30
CA LEU A 94 10.23 -7.52 -18.22
C LEU A 94 10.71 -6.75 -17.00
N GLU A 95 11.56 -5.75 -17.21
CA GLU A 95 12.03 -4.85 -16.15
C GLU A 95 10.88 -4.03 -15.54
N GLN A 96 9.93 -3.58 -16.37
CA GLN A 96 8.73 -2.90 -15.87
C GLN A 96 7.84 -3.83 -15.04
N ALA A 97 7.70 -5.10 -15.43
CA ALA A 97 6.96 -6.09 -14.67
C ALA A 97 7.69 -6.48 -13.36
N ALA A 98 9.02 -6.61 -13.39
CA ALA A 98 9.85 -6.85 -12.21
C ALA A 98 9.69 -5.73 -11.18
N ARG A 99 9.80 -4.46 -11.61
CA ARG A 99 9.58 -3.28 -10.76
C ARG A 99 8.15 -3.16 -10.21
N ALA A 100 7.18 -3.77 -10.88
CA ALA A 100 5.79 -3.83 -10.42
C ALA A 100 5.54 -4.91 -9.36
N ASP A 101 6.55 -5.73 -9.04
CA ASP A 101 6.45 -7.02 -8.37
C ASP A 101 5.50 -8.00 -9.07
N ALA A 102 5.39 -7.92 -10.39
CA ALA A 102 4.51 -8.79 -11.18
C ALA A 102 5.20 -10.08 -11.65
N LEU A 103 6.49 -10.24 -11.39
CA LEU A 103 7.25 -11.43 -11.72
C LEU A 103 7.54 -12.24 -10.46
N CYS A 104 7.43 -13.57 -10.57
CA CYS A 104 7.78 -14.50 -9.51
C CYS A 104 8.67 -15.62 -10.04
N MET A 105 9.50 -16.18 -9.16
CA MET A 105 10.37 -17.30 -9.49
C MET A 105 10.38 -18.33 -8.36
N VAL A 106 10.70 -19.57 -8.73
CA VAL A 106 10.88 -20.69 -7.79
C VAL A 106 12.32 -20.69 -7.32
N VAL A 107 12.51 -20.80 -6.01
CA VAL A 107 13.82 -20.89 -5.37
C VAL A 107 13.80 -21.92 -4.25
N LYS A 108 14.95 -22.51 -3.95
CA LYS A 108 15.13 -23.38 -2.79
C LYS A 108 14.94 -22.59 -1.48
N GLU A 109 14.21 -23.18 -0.55
CA GLU A 109 13.91 -22.59 0.76
C GLU A 109 15.18 -22.34 1.59
N LYS A 110 16.19 -23.20 1.47
CA LYS A 110 17.47 -23.06 2.19
C LYS A 110 18.20 -21.78 1.78
N ASP A 111 18.13 -21.39 0.51
CA ASP A 111 18.85 -20.24 -0.03
C ASP A 111 18.20 -18.94 0.45
N VAL A 112 16.86 -18.88 0.38
CA VAL A 112 16.08 -17.75 0.95
C VAL A 112 16.38 -17.58 2.43
N ASN A 113 16.32 -18.66 3.21
CA ASN A 113 16.57 -18.61 4.66
C ASN A 113 18.00 -18.15 5.00
N THR A 114 18.97 -18.49 4.15
CA THR A 114 20.37 -18.08 4.34
C THR A 114 20.51 -16.57 4.13
N VAL A 115 19.95 -16.04 3.04
CA VAL A 115 19.98 -14.59 2.76
C VAL A 115 19.22 -13.80 3.83
N THR A 116 18.04 -14.27 4.25
CA THR A 116 17.24 -13.57 5.28
C THR A 116 17.94 -13.54 6.64
N LYS A 117 18.66 -14.61 7.03
CA LYS A 117 19.39 -14.66 8.33
C LYS A 117 20.56 -13.69 8.40
N MET A 118 21.13 -13.28 7.27
CA MET A 118 22.26 -12.36 7.24
C MET A 118 21.84 -10.90 7.50
N LYS A 119 20.55 -10.56 7.32
CA LYS A 119 20.04 -9.20 7.50
C LYS A 119 19.70 -8.88 8.95
N GLY A 120 20.00 -7.66 9.37
CA GLY A 120 19.57 -7.16 10.68
C GLY A 120 18.05 -6.90 10.76
N THR A 121 17.46 -6.91 11.96
CA THR A 121 16.01 -6.66 12.16
C THR A 121 15.52 -5.36 11.52
N LEU A 122 16.31 -4.29 11.58
CA LEU A 122 15.94 -2.99 11.02
C LEU A 122 15.97 -3.01 9.48
N GLU A 123 16.94 -3.71 8.90
CA GLU A 123 17.06 -3.90 7.45
C GLU A 123 15.95 -4.78 6.90
N LEU A 124 15.48 -5.77 7.67
CA LEU A 124 14.31 -6.57 7.31
C LEU A 124 13.04 -5.71 7.22
N LEU A 125 12.93 -4.70 8.09
CA LEU A 125 11.77 -3.81 8.11
C LEU A 125 11.84 -2.76 7.01
N PHE A 126 12.95 -2.03 6.87
CA PHE A 126 13.02 -0.86 5.97
C PHE A 126 13.90 -1.07 4.74
N GLY A 127 14.69 -2.13 4.69
CA GLY A 127 15.49 -2.50 3.54
C GLY A 127 14.65 -3.19 2.46
N GLU A 128 15.31 -3.46 1.34
CA GLU A 128 14.76 -4.31 0.30
C GLU A 128 14.93 -5.77 0.74
N ASP A 129 13.83 -6.52 0.73
CA ASP A 129 13.83 -7.89 1.22
C ASP A 129 13.21 -8.86 0.22
N ILE A 130 13.67 -10.11 0.30
CA ILE A 130 13.14 -11.20 -0.50
C ILE A 130 11.72 -11.47 0.00
N ARG A 131 10.73 -11.15 -0.83
CA ARG A 131 9.32 -11.36 -0.49
C ARG A 131 8.87 -12.70 -1.02
N THR A 132 8.46 -13.58 -0.12
CA THR A 132 7.78 -14.81 -0.49
C THR A 132 6.40 -14.52 -1.03
N VAL A 133 6.05 -15.17 -2.13
CA VAL A 133 4.75 -15.08 -2.77
C VAL A 133 3.82 -16.12 -2.15
N PRO A 134 2.69 -15.72 -1.54
CA PRO A 134 1.68 -16.66 -1.07
C PRO A 134 1.16 -17.54 -2.20
N THR A 135 0.94 -18.83 -1.92
CA THR A 135 0.37 -19.78 -2.88
C THR A 135 -1.08 -19.45 -3.26
N THR A 136 -1.74 -18.55 -2.51
CA THR A 136 -3.09 -18.05 -2.80
C THR A 136 -3.12 -16.98 -3.88
N ARG A 137 -1.96 -16.43 -4.28
CA ARG A 137 -1.92 -15.41 -5.33
C ARG A 137 -2.18 -16.03 -6.71
N ALA A 138 -2.88 -15.27 -7.56
CA ALA A 138 -3.13 -15.66 -8.94
C ALA A 138 -1.86 -15.52 -9.79
N ILE A 139 -1.35 -16.64 -10.28
CA ILE A 139 -0.21 -16.72 -11.19
C ILE A 139 -0.75 -17.10 -12.58
N HIS A 140 -0.28 -16.41 -13.62
CA HIS A 140 -0.62 -16.71 -15.00
C HIS A 140 -0.10 -18.11 -15.38
N GLY A 141 -0.95 -18.91 -16.04
CA GLY A 141 -0.61 -20.28 -16.41
C GLY A 141 -0.84 -21.28 -15.26
N VAL A 142 0.12 -22.18 -15.07
CA VAL A 142 0.08 -23.23 -14.02
C VAL A 142 1.30 -23.06 -13.15
N CYS A 143 1.12 -23.03 -11.84
CA CYS A 143 2.21 -23.02 -10.88
C CYS A 143 1.82 -23.88 -9.68
N ARG A 144 2.34 -25.10 -9.63
CA ARG A 144 2.16 -26.05 -8.52
C ARG A 144 3.52 -26.47 -8.03
N LEU A 145 3.86 -26.01 -6.83
CA LEU A 145 5.07 -26.45 -6.15
C LEU A 145 4.95 -27.95 -5.80
N PRO A 146 6.08 -28.68 -5.80
CA PRO A 146 6.10 -30.07 -5.41
C PRO A 146 5.66 -30.24 -3.95
N HIS A 147 5.08 -31.39 -3.62
CA HIS A 147 4.68 -31.66 -2.23
C HIS A 147 5.93 -31.74 -1.34
N PRO A 148 5.93 -31.17 -0.13
CA PRO A 148 7.09 -31.22 0.74
C PRO A 148 7.41 -32.67 1.10
N ASP A 149 8.55 -33.18 0.64
CA ASP A 149 9.02 -34.50 1.04
C ASP A 149 9.52 -34.47 2.50
N PRO A 150 9.19 -35.47 3.34
CA PRO A 150 9.76 -35.60 4.68
C PRO A 150 11.27 -35.88 4.68
N ASP A 151 11.84 -36.41 3.59
CA ASP A 151 13.26 -36.69 3.49
C ASP A 151 14.08 -35.40 3.28
N PRO A 152 15.06 -35.09 4.17
CA PRO A 152 15.89 -33.90 4.09
C PRO A 152 16.82 -33.83 2.86
N GLU A 153 17.01 -34.93 2.12
CA GLU A 153 17.74 -34.93 0.86
C GLU A 153 16.99 -34.16 -0.25
N PHE A 154 15.65 -34.12 -0.20
CA PHE A 154 14.87 -33.37 -1.18
C PHE A 154 14.73 -31.90 -0.76
N PRO A 155 15.16 -30.95 -1.60
CA PRO A 155 15.00 -29.53 -1.30
C PRO A 155 13.53 -29.12 -1.30
N ARG A 156 13.14 -28.30 -0.31
CA ARG A 156 11.86 -27.60 -0.35
C ARG A 156 11.97 -26.35 -1.19
N PHE A 157 10.91 -26.04 -1.92
CA PHE A 157 10.83 -24.88 -2.81
C PHE A 157 9.79 -23.88 -2.31
N ARG A 158 10.05 -22.60 -2.59
CA ARG A 158 9.11 -21.50 -2.35
C ARG A 158 9.10 -20.57 -3.54
N LEU A 159 7.98 -19.85 -3.69
CA LEU A 159 7.87 -18.75 -4.65
C LEU A 159 8.33 -17.45 -4.00
N ILE A 160 9.10 -16.66 -4.74
CA ILE A 160 9.51 -15.31 -4.33
C ILE A 160 9.25 -14.30 -5.46
N GLU A 161 9.09 -13.04 -5.10
CA GLU A 161 9.08 -11.91 -6.05
C GLU A 161 10.47 -11.82 -6.72
N VAL A 162 10.51 -11.63 -8.03
CA VAL A 162 11.78 -11.47 -8.77
C VAL A 162 12.36 -10.07 -8.47
N PRO A 163 13.62 -9.95 -8.04
CA PRO A 163 14.26 -8.66 -7.79
C PRO A 163 14.24 -7.74 -9.03
N PRO A 164 14.05 -6.42 -8.88
CA PRO A 164 13.93 -5.49 -10.01
C PRO A 164 15.14 -5.41 -10.96
N THR A 165 16.31 -5.81 -10.50
CA THR A 165 17.61 -5.78 -11.20
C THR A 165 18.04 -7.15 -11.71
N MET A 166 17.24 -8.18 -11.47
CA MET A 166 17.51 -9.53 -11.97
C MET A 166 17.68 -9.45 -13.49
N PRO A 167 18.81 -9.94 -14.05
CA PRO A 167 18.98 -9.99 -15.50
C PRO A 167 18.00 -11.04 -16.05
N LEU A 168 17.09 -10.57 -16.91
CA LEU A 168 16.04 -11.38 -17.51
C LEU A 168 16.21 -11.37 -19.02
N ARG A 169 15.97 -12.53 -19.62
CA ARG A 169 15.80 -12.70 -21.06
C ARG A 169 14.43 -13.27 -21.36
N ASP A 170 13.94 -13.02 -22.56
CA ASP A 170 12.70 -13.64 -23.03
C ASP A 170 12.80 -15.17 -22.95
N TYR A 171 11.70 -15.81 -22.56
CA TYR A 171 11.66 -17.26 -22.46
C TYR A 171 11.65 -17.88 -23.86
N ASP A 172 12.63 -18.71 -24.15
CA ASP A 172 12.69 -19.52 -25.37
C ASP A 172 12.56 -21.01 -25.00
N PRO A 173 11.38 -21.63 -25.22
CA PRO A 173 11.17 -23.03 -24.90
C PRO A 173 12.08 -23.98 -25.67
N ARG A 174 12.60 -23.56 -26.84
CA ARG A 174 13.45 -24.41 -27.69
C ARG A 174 14.93 -24.30 -27.32
N ALA A 175 15.38 -23.16 -26.82
CA ALA A 175 16.72 -23.03 -26.24
C ALA A 175 16.90 -23.90 -24.99
N GLU A 176 15.84 -24.04 -24.18
CA GLU A 176 15.86 -24.96 -23.04
C GLU A 176 15.79 -26.43 -23.46
N ALA A 177 14.96 -26.75 -24.46
CA ALA A 177 14.93 -28.09 -25.04
C ALA A 177 16.28 -28.49 -25.67
N HIS A 178 16.97 -27.57 -26.36
CA HIS A 178 18.30 -27.79 -26.94
C HIS A 178 19.40 -27.96 -25.88
N ASN A 179 19.30 -27.28 -24.72
CA ASN A 179 20.20 -27.53 -23.59
C ASN A 179 19.99 -28.92 -22.98
N MET A 180 18.80 -29.51 -23.12
CA MET A 180 18.49 -30.88 -22.67
C MET A 180 18.79 -31.94 -23.75
N ASP A 181 18.65 -31.63 -25.04
CA ASP A 181 18.92 -32.52 -26.18
C ASP A 181 19.56 -31.76 -27.37
N PRO A 182 20.86 -31.94 -27.63
CA PRO A 182 21.61 -31.16 -28.62
C PRO A 182 21.33 -31.54 -30.08
N ASP A 183 20.52 -32.56 -30.38
CA ASP A 183 20.20 -33.00 -31.75
C ASP A 183 19.01 -32.23 -32.40
N ILE A 184 18.48 -31.20 -31.74
CA ILE A 184 17.34 -30.40 -32.24
C ILE A 184 17.83 -29.35 -33.26
N ASP A 185 17.33 -29.46 -34.50
CA ASP A 185 17.75 -28.65 -35.66
C ASP A 185 17.55 -27.12 -35.50
N ASN A 186 18.56 -26.36 -35.90
CA ASN A 186 18.68 -24.91 -35.72
C ASN A 186 18.08 -24.15 -36.91
N GLN A 187 16.76 -24.00 -36.93
CA GLN A 187 16.12 -23.08 -37.87
C GLN A 187 16.04 -21.68 -37.24
N GLU A 188 16.62 -20.66 -37.88
CA GLU A 188 16.53 -19.25 -37.44
C GLU A 188 15.06 -18.85 -37.32
N LEU A 189 14.62 -18.52 -36.10
CA LEU A 189 13.25 -18.05 -35.84
C LEU A 189 13.24 -16.68 -35.17
N THR A 190 12.30 -15.88 -35.66
CA THR A 190 11.92 -14.55 -35.15
C THR A 190 11.46 -14.64 -33.68
N PRO A 191 11.97 -13.77 -32.78
CA PRO A 191 11.56 -13.76 -31.38
C PRO A 191 10.05 -13.51 -31.25
N ILE A 192 9.37 -14.33 -30.44
CA ILE A 192 7.95 -14.14 -30.12
C ILE A 192 7.85 -12.95 -29.15
N ASP A 193 7.33 -11.83 -29.63
CA ASP A 193 7.07 -10.65 -28.80
C ASP A 193 5.88 -10.90 -27.85
N MET A 194 6.13 -11.57 -26.73
CA MET A 194 5.10 -11.86 -25.74
C MET A 194 4.77 -10.67 -24.81
N GLN A 195 3.74 -9.92 -25.16
CA GLN A 195 3.30 -8.77 -24.36
C GLN A 195 2.62 -9.19 -23.06
N LEU A 196 3.17 -8.74 -21.93
CA LEU A 196 2.55 -8.93 -20.61
C LEU A 196 1.31 -8.03 -20.47
N ALA A 197 0.17 -8.62 -20.11
CA ALA A 197 -1.06 -7.87 -19.90
C ALA A 197 -0.94 -6.98 -18.66
N LYS A 198 -1.05 -5.66 -18.89
CA LYS A 198 -0.98 -4.61 -17.87
C LYS A 198 -2.05 -3.54 -18.12
N SER A 199 -2.43 -2.82 -17.08
CA SER A 199 -3.41 -1.74 -17.19
C SER A 199 -3.01 -0.53 -16.34
N TYR A 200 -3.44 0.66 -16.75
CA TYR A 200 -3.37 1.86 -15.92
C TYR A 200 -4.78 2.15 -15.39
N ASN A 201 -4.92 2.18 -14.07
CA ASN A 201 -6.23 2.24 -13.43
C ASN A 201 -6.72 3.70 -13.34
N ILE A 202 -7.20 4.23 -14.48
CA ILE A 202 -7.73 5.60 -14.60
C ILE A 202 -8.80 5.92 -13.55
N PRO A 203 -9.75 5.01 -13.23
CA PRO A 203 -10.69 5.25 -12.13
C PRO A 203 -10.03 5.52 -10.79
N LYS A 204 -9.01 4.73 -10.40
CA LYS A 204 -8.26 4.96 -9.14
C LYS A 204 -7.61 6.35 -9.13
N ILE A 205 -7.06 6.78 -10.26
CA ILE A 205 -6.42 8.10 -10.41
C ILE A 205 -7.46 9.21 -10.20
N LEU A 206 -8.60 9.15 -10.88
CA LEU A 206 -9.68 10.14 -10.76
C LEU A 206 -10.24 10.20 -9.33
N ILE A 207 -10.51 9.06 -8.71
CA ILE A 207 -10.99 8.99 -7.33
C ILE A 207 -9.94 9.59 -6.39
N SER A 208 -8.64 9.32 -6.59
CA SER A 208 -7.58 9.90 -5.77
C SER A 208 -7.52 11.42 -5.89
N ILE A 209 -7.69 11.97 -7.10
CA ILE A 209 -7.72 13.43 -7.31
C ILE A 209 -8.91 14.06 -6.58
N LEU A 210 -10.11 13.48 -6.75
CA LEU A 210 -11.33 13.95 -6.07
C LEU A 210 -11.16 13.91 -4.55
N GLN A 211 -10.56 12.82 -4.04
CA GLN A 211 -10.32 12.64 -2.61
C GLN A 211 -9.32 13.66 -2.06
N ILE A 212 -8.21 13.92 -2.77
CA ILE A 212 -7.22 14.92 -2.36
C ILE A 212 -7.87 16.31 -2.33
N ALA A 213 -8.62 16.66 -3.38
CA ALA A 213 -9.32 17.95 -3.45
C ALA A 213 -10.32 18.09 -2.29
N TRP A 214 -11.12 17.04 -2.02
CA TRP A 214 -12.09 17.05 -0.94
C TRP A 214 -11.45 17.10 0.45
N GLY A 215 -10.37 16.35 0.66
CA GLY A 215 -9.60 16.36 1.90
C GLY A 215 -8.98 17.74 2.17
N ILE A 216 -8.45 18.41 1.14
CA ILE A 216 -7.93 19.78 1.25
C ILE A 216 -9.07 20.76 1.61
N ILE A 217 -10.22 20.67 0.93
CA ILE A 217 -11.39 21.52 1.24
C ILE A 217 -11.83 21.30 2.69
N THR A 218 -11.90 20.05 3.14
CA THR A 218 -12.29 19.70 4.51
C THR A 218 -11.31 20.27 5.53
N LEU A 219 -10.00 20.14 5.30
CA LEU A 219 -8.96 20.73 6.14
C LEU A 219 -9.00 22.27 6.14
N TYR A 220 -9.28 22.89 5.00
CA TYR A 220 -9.42 24.34 4.91
C TYR A 220 -10.61 24.84 5.72
N LYS A 221 -11.76 24.16 5.62
CA LYS A 221 -12.98 24.45 6.38
C LYS A 221 -12.87 24.15 7.89
N ALA A 222 -11.82 23.45 8.33
CA ALA A 222 -11.55 23.25 9.75
C ALA A 222 -11.17 24.55 10.48
N ARG A 223 -10.73 25.59 9.75
CA ARG A 223 -10.22 26.83 10.33
C ARG A 223 -11.31 27.62 11.06
N GLY A 224 -10.88 28.38 12.08
CA GLY A 224 -11.79 29.22 12.88
C GLY A 224 -12.60 28.39 13.86
N ASP A 225 -13.90 28.27 13.60
CA ASP A 225 -14.89 27.85 14.61
C ASP A 225 -14.77 26.39 15.02
N GLN A 226 -14.44 25.48 14.10
CA GLN A 226 -14.24 24.06 14.46
C GLN A 226 -13.03 23.88 15.37
N ILE A 227 -11.92 24.58 15.09
CA ILE A 227 -10.72 24.52 15.93
C ILE A 227 -10.94 25.26 17.25
N ALA A 228 -11.69 26.37 17.27
CA ALA A 228 -12.05 27.03 18.53
C ALA A 228 -12.90 26.11 19.43
N LEU A 229 -13.82 25.36 18.84
CA LEU A 229 -14.75 24.50 19.58
C LEU A 229 -14.12 23.17 20.00
N TYR A 230 -13.35 22.52 19.12
CA TYR A 230 -12.83 21.16 19.33
C TYR A 230 -11.29 21.08 19.45
N GLY A 231 -10.58 22.17 19.20
CA GLY A 231 -9.11 22.22 19.32
C GLY A 231 -8.40 21.22 18.42
N TYR A 232 -7.34 20.61 18.95
CA TYR A 232 -6.53 19.60 18.27
C TYR A 232 -7.29 18.34 17.83
N GLY A 233 -8.52 18.12 18.28
CA GLY A 233 -9.32 16.98 17.82
C GLY A 233 -10.56 17.37 17.05
N ALA A 234 -10.55 18.55 16.42
CA ALA A 234 -11.54 18.90 15.40
C ALA A 234 -11.65 17.79 14.35
N PHE A 235 -12.88 17.33 14.09
CA PHE A 235 -13.15 16.19 13.22
C PHE A 235 -12.59 16.37 11.80
N SER A 236 -12.58 17.60 11.26
CA SER A 236 -12.02 17.89 9.94
C SER A 236 -10.50 17.69 9.86
N LEU A 237 -9.77 17.70 10.99
CA LEU A 237 -8.33 17.41 11.00
C LEU A 237 -8.03 15.91 10.90
N THR A 238 -8.99 15.06 11.26
CA THR A 238 -8.83 13.60 11.21
C THR A 238 -8.73 13.04 9.79
N VAL A 239 -9.05 13.86 8.78
CA VAL A 239 -8.94 13.51 7.36
C VAL A 239 -7.49 13.61 6.86
N ALA A 240 -6.59 14.27 7.60
CA ALA A 240 -5.22 14.52 7.17
C ALA A 240 -4.41 13.24 6.83
N PRO A 241 -4.41 12.16 7.66
CA PRO A 241 -3.75 10.91 7.31
C PRO A 241 -4.25 10.33 5.97
N TYR A 242 -5.55 10.42 5.72
CA TYR A 242 -6.18 9.90 4.51
C TYR A 242 -5.86 10.73 3.27
N ALA A 243 -5.80 12.05 3.40
CA ALA A 243 -5.35 12.95 2.33
C ALA A 243 -3.88 12.65 1.94
N ILE A 244 -3.00 12.46 2.92
CA ILE A 244 -1.58 12.09 2.70
C ILE A 244 -1.48 10.72 2.00
N MET A 245 -2.20 9.72 2.51
CA MET A 245 -2.26 8.40 1.87
C MET A 245 -2.72 8.50 0.42
N SER A 246 -3.77 9.28 0.15
CA SER A 246 -4.34 9.46 -1.19
C SER A 246 -3.36 10.13 -2.15
N LEU A 247 -2.54 11.06 -1.66
CA LEU A 247 -1.48 11.69 -2.44
C LEU A 247 -0.41 10.66 -2.87
N ILE A 248 0.00 9.77 -1.95
CA ILE A 248 0.97 8.71 -2.24
C ILE A 248 0.36 7.68 -3.20
N ASN A 249 -0.91 7.31 -3.01
CA ASN A 249 -1.64 6.44 -3.93
C ASN A 249 -1.72 7.04 -5.33
N LEU A 250 -2.04 8.33 -5.46
CA LEU A 250 -2.09 9.02 -6.75
C LEU A 250 -0.73 8.98 -7.44
N ALA A 251 0.34 9.38 -6.74
CA ALA A 251 1.69 9.39 -7.29
C ALA A 251 2.11 7.98 -7.76
N THR A 252 1.77 6.95 -6.99
CA THR A 252 2.07 5.56 -7.33
C THR A 252 1.26 5.09 -8.54
N ASN A 253 -0.05 5.33 -8.59
CA ASN A 253 -0.92 4.94 -9.71
C ASN A 253 -0.59 5.66 -11.03
N LEU A 254 -0.02 6.87 -10.97
CA LEU A 254 0.45 7.59 -12.16
C LEU A 254 1.71 6.97 -12.77
N LEU A 255 2.55 6.32 -11.95
CA LEU A 255 3.85 5.77 -12.37
C LEU A 255 3.80 4.26 -12.64
N ARG A 256 3.14 3.51 -11.75
CA ARG A 256 3.12 2.04 -11.74
C ARG A 256 1.93 1.51 -12.54
N PRO A 257 2.15 0.68 -13.59
CA PRO A 257 1.08 -0.14 -14.16
C PRO A 257 0.62 -1.24 -13.18
N GLU A 258 -0.64 -1.61 -13.29
CA GLU A 258 -1.24 -2.72 -12.54
C GLU A 258 -1.25 -4.00 -13.38
N TYR A 259 -1.00 -5.13 -12.72
CA TYR A 259 -1.03 -6.47 -13.28
C TYR A 259 -2.06 -7.30 -12.51
N ALA A 260 -2.98 -7.94 -13.23
CA ALA A 260 -4.04 -8.75 -12.61
C ALA A 260 -3.51 -10.05 -11.99
N THR A 261 -2.44 -10.61 -12.58
CA THR A 261 -1.78 -11.85 -12.15
C THR A 261 -0.27 -11.63 -12.05
N MET A 262 0.40 -12.49 -11.30
CA MET A 262 1.85 -12.64 -11.39
C MET A 262 2.23 -13.49 -12.61
N TYR A 263 3.46 -13.36 -13.09
CA TYR A 263 4.01 -14.15 -14.19
C TYR A 263 5.26 -14.91 -13.74
N LEU A 264 5.38 -16.14 -14.22
CA LEU A 264 6.43 -17.05 -13.80
C LEU A 264 7.71 -16.87 -14.63
N VAL A 265 8.85 -16.81 -13.95
CA VAL A 265 10.17 -16.73 -14.57
C VAL A 265 10.90 -18.05 -14.36
N HIS A 266 11.50 -18.59 -15.42
CA HIS A 266 12.30 -19.79 -15.39
C HIS A 266 13.62 -19.59 -14.64
N THR A 267 13.94 -20.57 -13.79
CA THR A 267 15.17 -20.70 -13.02
C THR A 267 15.59 -22.17 -13.00
N THR A 268 16.86 -22.45 -12.73
CA THR A 268 17.34 -23.83 -12.53
C THR A 268 16.60 -24.54 -11.38
N ASP A 269 16.23 -23.80 -10.34
CA ASP A 269 15.41 -24.29 -9.24
C ASP A 269 13.98 -24.66 -9.67
N LEU A 270 13.41 -23.97 -10.66
CA LEU A 270 12.12 -24.35 -11.25
C LEU A 270 12.22 -25.69 -11.97
N THR A 271 13.29 -25.94 -12.74
CA THR A 271 13.52 -27.24 -13.39
C THR A 271 13.62 -28.36 -12.34
N LEU A 272 14.42 -28.15 -11.28
CA LEU A 272 14.56 -29.11 -10.19
C LEU A 272 13.24 -29.36 -9.45
N ALA A 273 12.42 -28.33 -9.26
CA ALA A 273 11.09 -28.48 -8.68
C ALA A 273 10.15 -29.26 -9.60
N SER A 274 10.27 -29.10 -10.92
CA SER A 274 9.50 -29.85 -11.92
C SER A 274 9.84 -31.33 -11.89
N ASP A 275 11.13 -31.67 -11.78
CA ASP A 275 11.60 -33.06 -11.67
C ASP A 275 11.07 -33.75 -10.41
N GLN A 276 10.76 -32.96 -9.37
CA GLN A 276 10.17 -33.43 -8.12
C GLN A 276 8.63 -33.39 -8.11
N SER A 277 7.99 -33.58 -9.26
CA SER A 277 6.52 -33.54 -9.44
C SER A 277 5.84 -32.16 -9.36
N GLY A 278 6.62 -31.08 -9.41
CA GLY A 278 6.08 -29.73 -9.63
C GLY A 278 5.52 -29.58 -11.05
N GLU A 279 4.48 -28.76 -11.20
CA GLU A 279 3.89 -28.45 -12.51
C GLU A 279 3.95 -26.96 -12.78
N PHE A 280 4.59 -26.57 -13.89
CA PHE A 280 4.80 -25.17 -14.26
C PHE A 280 4.47 -24.95 -15.73
N ALA A 281 3.64 -23.95 -16.02
CA ALA A 281 3.28 -23.55 -17.38
C ALA A 281 3.00 -22.04 -17.43
N GLY A 282 3.13 -21.42 -18.61
CA GLY A 282 2.96 -19.97 -18.78
C GLY A 282 4.19 -19.17 -18.34
N ILE A 283 5.38 -19.74 -18.49
CA ILE A 283 6.66 -19.09 -18.22
C ILE A 283 6.88 -17.96 -19.21
N VAL A 284 7.31 -16.80 -18.72
CA VAL A 284 7.40 -15.57 -19.52
C VAL A 284 8.80 -15.05 -19.77
N ALA A 285 9.74 -15.40 -18.90
CA ALA A 285 11.14 -15.02 -19.00
C ALA A 285 12.00 -16.13 -18.42
N SER A 286 13.28 -16.13 -18.73
CA SER A 286 14.30 -16.90 -18.02
C SER A 286 15.24 -15.94 -17.31
N VAL A 287 15.70 -16.33 -16.12
CA VAL A 287 16.82 -15.65 -15.48
C VAL A 287 18.09 -15.92 -16.29
N ASP A 288 18.90 -14.88 -16.50
CA ASP A 288 20.15 -14.91 -17.27
C ASP A 288 21.38 -14.99 -16.35
N ILE A 289 21.35 -15.90 -15.37
CA ILE A 289 22.48 -16.23 -14.50
C ILE A 289 22.53 -17.73 -14.23
N THR A 290 23.74 -18.26 -14.13
CA THR A 290 24.02 -19.67 -13.82
C THR A 290 24.01 -19.95 -12.31
N GLU A 291 24.31 -18.94 -11.48
CA GLU A 291 24.35 -19.06 -10.01
C GLU A 291 23.76 -17.81 -9.32
N PHE A 292 22.94 -18.03 -8.30
CA PHE A 292 22.36 -16.97 -7.47
C PHE A 292 23.41 -16.40 -6.49
N ASP A 293 24.15 -15.37 -6.90
CA ASP A 293 24.90 -14.52 -5.95
C ASP A 293 23.93 -13.60 -5.17
N GLU A 294 24.21 -13.35 -3.88
CA GLU A 294 23.48 -12.42 -3.00
C GLU A 294 23.28 -11.04 -3.66
N LYS A 295 24.28 -10.62 -4.47
CA LYS A 295 24.24 -9.36 -5.21
C LYS A 295 23.07 -9.25 -6.20
N HIS A 296 22.53 -10.37 -6.68
CA HIS A 296 21.39 -10.38 -7.59
C HIS A 296 20.05 -10.18 -6.89
N PHE A 297 20.01 -10.29 -5.56
CA PHE A 297 18.84 -9.95 -4.74
C PHE A 297 18.84 -8.47 -4.28
N ALA A 298 19.82 -7.67 -4.71
CA ALA A 298 19.87 -6.24 -4.44
C ALA A 298 19.14 -5.48 -5.55
N GLY A 299 18.21 -4.58 -5.22
CA GLY A 299 17.52 -3.78 -6.21
C GLY A 299 18.35 -2.63 -6.76
N THR A 300 17.66 -1.72 -7.46
CA THR A 300 18.30 -0.66 -8.26
C THR A 300 19.05 0.37 -7.40
N LEU A 301 18.61 0.58 -6.16
CA LEU A 301 19.29 1.45 -5.20
C LEU A 301 20.24 0.62 -4.36
N SER A 302 21.33 1.23 -3.89
CA SER A 302 22.14 0.57 -2.86
C SER A 302 21.27 0.29 -1.63
N PRO A 303 21.48 -0.85 -0.93
CA PRO A 303 20.67 -1.21 0.23
C PRO A 303 20.57 -0.09 1.29
N THR A 304 21.67 0.64 1.52
CA THR A 304 21.72 1.77 2.45
C THR A 304 20.83 2.94 2.01
N ILE A 305 20.81 3.27 0.72
CA ILE A 305 19.98 4.36 0.20
C ILE A 305 18.50 3.95 0.24
N PHE A 306 18.18 2.74 -0.19
CA PHE A 306 16.81 2.21 -0.13
C PHE A 306 16.28 2.22 1.31
N PHE A 307 17.10 1.74 2.25
CA PHE A 307 16.81 1.75 3.67
C PHE A 307 16.55 3.17 4.20
N ALA A 308 17.44 4.12 3.88
CA ALA A 308 17.31 5.51 4.32
C ALA A 308 16.03 6.16 3.80
N ILE A 309 15.71 5.98 2.51
CA ILE A 309 14.47 6.51 1.91
C ILE A 309 13.23 5.90 2.57
N ASN A 310 13.22 4.58 2.80
CA ASN A 310 12.11 3.90 3.45
C ASN A 310 11.92 4.35 4.91
N LEU A 311 13.02 4.53 5.64
CA LEU A 311 12.99 5.00 7.03
C LEU A 311 12.49 6.45 7.11
N VAL A 312 13.01 7.34 6.27
CA VAL A 312 12.58 8.74 6.22
C VAL A 312 11.12 8.84 5.76
N GLY A 313 10.73 8.09 4.73
CA GLY A 313 9.36 8.03 4.24
C GLY A 313 8.39 7.55 5.32
N TYR A 314 8.79 6.54 6.10
CA TYR A 314 8.04 6.10 7.28
C TYR A 314 7.85 7.22 8.30
N PHE A 315 8.92 7.91 8.70
CA PHE A 315 8.81 9.02 9.64
C PHE A 315 7.93 10.15 9.10
N ILE A 316 8.01 10.47 7.80
CA ILE A 316 7.13 11.46 7.18
C ILE A 316 5.66 11.01 7.29
N ILE A 317 5.33 9.78 6.92
CA ILE A 317 3.96 9.24 6.99
C ILE A 317 3.41 9.27 8.43
N CYS A 318 4.25 8.99 9.43
CA CYS A 318 3.85 8.97 10.83
C CYS A 318 3.72 10.37 11.46
N ILE A 319 4.68 11.25 11.18
CA ILE A 319 4.83 12.56 11.83
C ILE A 319 3.99 13.62 11.13
N LEU A 320 3.89 13.60 9.80
CA LEU A 320 3.22 14.65 9.04
C LEU A 320 1.75 14.85 9.47
N PRO A 321 0.92 13.82 9.71
CA PRO A 321 -0.43 14.03 10.21
C PRO A 321 -0.47 14.74 11.57
N ILE A 322 0.43 14.37 12.48
CA ILE A 322 0.55 14.98 13.82
C ILE A 322 1.04 16.42 13.71
N ALA A 323 2.02 16.66 12.85
CA ALA A 323 2.56 18.00 12.59
C ALA A 323 1.50 18.92 11.97
N LEU A 324 0.63 18.41 11.10
CA LEU A 324 -0.51 19.16 10.58
C LEU A 324 -1.49 19.53 11.70
N VAL A 325 -1.87 18.59 12.56
CA VAL A 325 -2.73 18.90 13.72
C VAL A 325 -2.08 19.97 14.62
N GLY A 326 -0.80 19.81 14.93
CA GLY A 326 -0.05 20.80 15.72
C GLY A 326 0.04 22.16 15.04
N GLY A 327 0.28 22.20 13.73
CA GLY A 327 0.40 23.43 12.95
C GLY A 327 -0.92 24.21 12.85
N PHE A 328 -2.05 23.51 12.71
CA PHE A 328 -3.36 24.16 12.63
C PHE A 328 -3.89 24.62 14.00
N THR A 329 -3.53 23.93 15.08
CA THR A 329 -4.18 24.12 16.39
C THR A 329 -3.26 24.62 17.50
N GLY A 330 -1.95 24.60 17.28
CA GLY A 330 -0.95 24.81 18.34
C GLY A 330 -1.04 23.77 19.46
N PHE A 331 -1.69 22.62 19.21
CA PHE A 331 -2.13 21.65 20.22
C PHE A 331 -3.01 22.26 21.34
N GLY A 332 -3.72 23.35 21.04
CA GLY A 332 -4.70 23.95 21.94
C GLY A 332 -5.95 23.07 22.11
N THR A 333 -6.49 23.04 23.31
CA THR A 333 -7.79 22.42 23.60
C THR A 333 -8.93 23.32 23.13
N GLY A 334 -10.00 22.73 22.61
CA GLY A 334 -11.23 23.46 22.29
C GLY A 334 -12.08 23.79 23.52
N SER A 335 -13.10 24.63 23.34
CA SER A 335 -14.04 25.00 24.40
C SER A 335 -15.09 23.93 24.72
N ASN A 336 -15.32 22.95 23.83
CA ASN A 336 -16.30 21.89 24.03
C ASN A 336 -15.71 20.71 24.82
N ILE A 337 -16.13 20.59 26.08
CA ILE A 337 -15.68 19.55 27.02
C ILE A 337 -16.53 18.27 26.99
N ASN A 338 -17.68 18.28 26.33
CA ASN A 338 -18.65 17.18 26.41
C ASN A 338 -18.33 16.03 25.44
N ILE A 339 -17.61 16.32 24.36
CA ILE A 339 -17.24 15.32 23.37
C ILE A 339 -15.90 14.68 23.76
N ALA A 340 -15.83 13.35 23.70
CA ALA A 340 -14.63 12.58 24.07
C ALA A 340 -13.54 12.63 22.98
N ILE A 341 -12.90 13.79 22.84
CA ILE A 341 -11.87 14.08 21.83
C ILE A 341 -10.65 13.13 21.93
N SER A 342 -10.45 12.50 23.09
CA SER A 342 -9.41 11.49 23.33
C SER A 342 -9.49 10.31 22.36
N TRP A 343 -10.66 9.93 21.86
CA TRP A 343 -10.80 8.88 20.84
C TRP A 343 -10.15 9.26 19.52
N VAL A 344 -10.34 10.51 19.08
CA VAL A 344 -9.74 11.04 17.84
C VAL A 344 -8.22 11.14 17.97
N LEU A 345 -7.73 11.63 19.12
CA LEU A 345 -6.30 11.71 19.38
C LEU A 345 -5.66 10.32 19.48
N GLY A 346 -6.33 9.40 20.18
CA GLY A 346 -5.92 8.00 20.29
C GLY A 346 -5.87 7.34 18.92
N TRP A 347 -6.85 7.60 18.05
CA TRP A 347 -6.84 7.13 16.67
C TRP A 347 -5.65 7.68 15.88
N LEU A 348 -5.38 8.98 15.97
CA LEU A 348 -4.24 9.58 15.27
C LEU A 348 -2.91 8.97 15.73
N ILE A 349 -2.68 8.87 17.04
CA ILE A 349 -1.44 8.32 17.61
C ILE A 349 -1.29 6.84 17.27
N VAL A 350 -2.33 6.04 17.54
CA VAL A 350 -2.30 4.60 17.26
C VAL A 350 -2.15 4.37 15.77
N GLY A 351 -2.88 5.08 14.91
CA GLY A 351 -2.75 4.98 13.45
C GLY A 351 -1.36 5.35 12.93
N SER A 352 -0.73 6.38 13.50
CA SER A 352 0.64 6.77 13.15
C SER A 352 1.68 5.74 13.58
N VAL A 353 1.54 5.11 14.76
CA VAL A 353 2.55 4.18 15.29
C VAL A 353 2.33 2.73 14.81
N SER A 354 1.07 2.31 14.68
CA SER A 354 0.69 0.94 14.33
C SER A 354 1.02 0.55 12.89
N ALA A 355 1.30 1.51 12.01
CA ALA A 355 1.74 1.23 10.65
C ALA A 355 3.04 0.39 10.61
N LEU A 356 3.97 0.63 11.55
CA LEU A 356 5.15 -0.21 11.72
C LEU A 356 4.79 -1.59 12.26
N TRP A 357 3.84 -1.67 13.19
CA TRP A 357 3.40 -2.94 13.75
C TRP A 357 2.78 -3.84 12.69
N VAL A 358 1.93 -3.30 11.81
CA VAL A 358 1.38 -4.02 10.66
C VAL A 358 2.51 -4.53 9.77
N ARG A 359 3.52 -3.69 9.49
CA ARG A 359 4.70 -4.10 8.71
C ARG A 359 5.50 -5.21 9.38
N VAL A 360 5.75 -5.12 10.68
CA VAL A 360 6.43 -6.15 11.49
C VAL A 360 5.64 -7.46 11.41
N SER A 361 4.32 -7.42 11.62
CA SER A 361 3.48 -8.62 11.58
C SER A 361 3.50 -9.31 10.21
N ALA A 362 3.50 -8.53 9.13
CA ALA A 362 3.60 -9.05 7.76
C ALA A 362 4.99 -9.63 7.46
N THR A 363 6.06 -9.00 7.96
CA THR A 363 7.44 -9.45 7.75
C THR A 363 7.74 -10.76 8.48
N PHE A 364 7.26 -10.93 9.71
CA PHE A 364 7.58 -12.11 10.54
C PHE A 364 6.57 -13.26 10.41
N TRP A 365 5.64 -13.20 9.45
CA TRP A 365 4.68 -14.27 9.14
C TRP A 365 4.03 -14.89 10.37
N LEU A 366 3.52 -14.04 11.27
CA LEU A 366 2.75 -14.53 12.40
C LEU A 366 1.55 -15.30 11.87
N HIS A 367 1.25 -16.48 12.40
CA HIS A 367 0.08 -17.26 11.97
C HIS A 367 -1.16 -16.37 11.91
N ALA A 368 -2.07 -16.60 10.96
CA ALA A 368 -3.24 -15.74 10.72
C ALA A 368 -4.02 -15.37 12.00
N ILE A 369 -4.09 -16.28 12.98
CA ILE A 369 -4.73 -16.00 14.28
C ILE A 369 -4.02 -14.89 15.07
N TRP A 370 -2.69 -14.83 15.03
CA TRP A 370 -1.88 -13.80 15.68
C TRP A 370 -1.95 -12.48 14.93
N GLU A 371 -2.03 -12.49 13.60
CA GLU A 371 -2.26 -11.27 12.84
C GLU A 371 -3.59 -10.62 13.24
N VAL A 372 -4.67 -11.41 13.35
CA VAL A 372 -5.96 -10.94 13.86
C VAL A 372 -5.84 -10.45 15.31
N LEU A 373 -5.26 -11.24 16.22
CA LEU A 373 -5.17 -10.88 17.63
C LEU A 373 -4.31 -9.65 17.90
N LEU A 374 -3.29 -9.39 17.09
CA LEU A 374 -2.35 -8.29 17.30
C LEU A 374 -2.72 -7.03 16.52
N VAL A 375 -3.41 -7.13 15.39
CA VAL A 375 -3.79 -5.99 14.55
C VAL A 375 -5.21 -5.51 14.84
N PHE A 376 -6.17 -6.41 15.06
CA PHE A 376 -7.57 -6.03 15.28
C PHE A 376 -7.79 -5.07 16.48
N PRO A 377 -7.12 -5.25 17.64
CA PRO A 377 -7.24 -4.29 18.74
C PRO A 377 -6.81 -2.85 18.36
N LEU A 378 -5.95 -2.70 17.36
CA LEU A 378 -5.49 -1.39 16.87
C LEU A 378 -6.59 -0.66 16.09
N TRP A 379 -7.66 -1.34 15.69
CA TRP A 379 -8.82 -0.73 15.04
C TRP A 379 -9.77 -0.08 16.05
N ILE A 380 -9.70 -0.43 17.34
CA ILE A 380 -10.63 0.06 18.38
C ILE A 380 -10.63 1.60 18.47
N PRO A 381 -9.47 2.29 18.53
CA PRO A 381 -9.45 3.75 18.52
C PRO A 381 -10.06 4.35 17.26
N ALA A 382 -9.86 3.71 16.11
CA ALA A 382 -10.42 4.16 14.83
C ALA A 382 -11.96 4.10 14.82
N ILE A 383 -12.53 2.99 15.28
CA ILE A 383 -13.98 2.81 15.37
C ILE A 383 -14.57 3.86 16.34
N GLY A 384 -13.96 4.03 17.52
CA GLY A 384 -14.38 5.08 18.46
C GLY A 384 -14.24 6.49 17.89
N GLY A 385 -13.15 6.75 17.17
CA GLY A 385 -12.89 8.01 16.47
C GLY A 385 -13.97 8.33 15.43
N LEU A 386 -14.38 7.37 14.60
CA LEU A 386 -15.46 7.54 13.62
C LEU A 386 -16.80 7.90 14.29
N VAL A 387 -17.11 7.27 15.44
CA VAL A 387 -18.32 7.60 16.22
C VAL A 387 -18.24 9.03 16.76
N VAL A 388 -17.09 9.43 17.30
CA VAL A 388 -16.88 10.79 17.81
C VAL A 388 -16.94 11.83 16.68
N VAL A 389 -16.39 11.53 15.50
CA VAL A 389 -16.53 12.37 14.30
C VAL A 389 -18.00 12.57 13.94
N ALA A 390 -18.82 11.52 13.96
CA ALA A 390 -20.26 11.64 13.71
C ALA A 390 -20.97 12.49 14.77
N GLN A 391 -20.57 12.38 16.03
CA GLN A 391 -21.09 13.22 17.11
C GLN A 391 -20.71 14.69 16.91
N MET A 392 -19.46 14.98 16.55
CA MET A 392 -19.00 16.33 16.25
C MET A 392 -19.71 16.92 15.03
N LEU A 393 -19.92 16.13 13.97
CA LEU A 393 -20.71 16.56 12.80
C LEU A 393 -22.15 16.92 13.19
N LYS A 394 -22.77 16.11 14.06
CA LYS A 394 -24.12 16.38 14.58
C LYS A 394 -24.19 17.67 15.37
N ASP A 395 -23.22 17.88 16.24
CA ASP A 395 -23.13 19.01 17.16
C ASP A 395 -22.80 20.32 16.44
N PHE A 396 -21.83 20.26 15.52
CA PHE A 396 -21.37 21.41 14.74
C PHE A 396 -22.34 21.81 13.62
N GLY A 397 -22.85 20.83 12.86
CA GLY A 397 -23.70 21.06 11.69
C GLY A 397 -22.95 21.46 10.43
N ILE A 398 -23.72 21.77 9.38
CA ILE A 398 -23.21 22.22 8.07
C ILE A 398 -23.28 23.74 8.02
N CYS A 399 -22.11 24.37 8.02
CA CYS A 399 -21.99 25.81 8.15
C CYS A 399 -21.71 26.51 6.82
N THR A 400 -22.29 27.71 6.70
CA THR A 400 -22.03 28.67 5.62
C THR A 400 -21.68 30.01 6.24
N GLU A 401 -20.59 30.62 5.78
CA GLU A 401 -20.24 32.00 6.13
C GLU A 401 -21.25 32.95 5.46
N SER A 402 -21.87 33.79 6.27
CA SER A 402 -22.66 34.91 5.83
C SER A 402 -21.70 36.03 5.43
N ASN A 403 -21.32 36.09 4.15
CA ASN A 403 -20.65 37.28 3.61
C ASN A 403 -21.63 38.47 3.69
N SER A 404 -21.48 39.28 4.75
CA SER A 404 -22.11 40.59 4.89
C SER A 404 -21.24 41.68 4.29
#